data_AF-A0A7C3FTI7-F1
#
_entry.id   AF-A0A7C3FTI7-F1
#
_cell.length_a   1.000
_cell.length_b   1.000
_cell.length_c   1.000
_cell.angle_alpha   90.00
_cell.angle_beta   90.00
_cell.angle_gamma   90.00
#
_symmetry.space_group_name_H-M   'P 1'
#
loop_
_entity.id
_entity.type
_entity.pdbx_description
1 polymer ?
#
loop_
_entity_poly.entity_id
_entity_poly.type
_entity_poly.pdbx_seq_one_letter_code
_entity_poly.pdbx_strand_id
1 'polypeptide(L)'
;MKRIWSPWRMEYVEKHGEQEGCFFCENLALPDGPENLILHRGEHAFVILNRYPYTNGHMMVVPYAHQPSLEMLDGPVLAELMQLLVEALSVLRQAYGAASFNVGANIGKAAGAGVVDHVHLHVLPRWPGDTNFMATTAEVRVIPEDLKDTFERLRALWTERRQ
;
A
#
# COMPACT_ATOMS: atom_id res chain seq x y z
N MET A 1 2.58 -17.16 -33.11
CA MET A 1 2.41 -15.98 -32.21
C MET A 1 2.56 -16.43 -30.77
N LYS A 2 3.39 -15.75 -29.98
CA LYS A 2 3.39 -15.92 -28.51
C LYS A 2 2.19 -15.14 -27.97
N ARG A 3 1.31 -15.82 -27.22
CA ARG A 3 0.16 -15.18 -26.55
C ARG A 3 0.57 -14.89 -25.11
N ILE A 4 0.38 -13.65 -24.67
CA ILE A 4 0.53 -13.26 -23.26
C ILE A 4 -0.88 -13.11 -22.71
N TRP A 5 -1.18 -13.90 -21.68
CA TRP A 5 -2.48 -13.90 -21.02
C TRP A 5 -2.38 -13.09 -19.72
N SER A 6 -3.35 -12.23 -19.46
CA SER A 6 -3.51 -11.51 -18.19
C SER A 6 -4.93 -11.70 -17.63
N PRO A 7 -5.32 -12.93 -17.24
CA PRO A 7 -6.70 -13.25 -16.88
C PRO A 7 -7.26 -12.38 -15.75
N TRP A 8 -6.41 -11.99 -14.80
CA TRP A 8 -6.75 -11.08 -13.69
C TRP A 8 -7.25 -9.71 -14.15
N ARG A 9 -6.91 -9.27 -15.38
CA ARG A 9 -7.30 -7.96 -15.91
C ARG A 9 -8.81 -7.85 -16.14
N MET A 10 -9.52 -8.96 -16.33
CA MET A 10 -10.98 -8.94 -16.51
C MET A 10 -11.69 -8.36 -15.29
N GLU A 11 -11.28 -8.74 -14.08
CA GLU A 11 -11.87 -8.18 -12.85
C GLU A 11 -11.69 -6.66 -12.75
N TYR A 12 -10.54 -6.15 -13.23
CA TYR A 12 -10.27 -4.71 -13.26
C TYR A 12 -11.11 -3.97 -14.30
N VAL A 13 -11.36 -4.58 -15.46
CA VAL A 13 -12.23 -4.01 -16.51
C VAL A 13 -13.68 -3.93 -16.03
N GLU A 14 -14.14 -4.94 -15.29
CA GLU A 14 -15.52 -5.02 -14.80
C GLU A 14 -15.81 -4.10 -13.61
N LYS A 15 -14.80 -3.84 -12.76
CA LYS A 15 -14.95 -3.05 -11.53
C LYS A 15 -14.63 -1.55 -11.66
N HIS A 16 -14.53 -1.00 -12.89
CA HIS A 16 -14.27 0.44 -13.07
C HIS A 16 -15.48 1.28 -12.65
N GLY A 17 -15.34 1.96 -11.51
CA GLY A 17 -16.24 3.03 -11.06
C GLY A 17 -15.45 4.05 -10.25
N GLU A 18 -15.81 5.32 -10.35
CA GLU A 18 -15.31 6.37 -9.46
C GLU A 18 -15.86 6.08 -8.05
N GLN A 19 -14.96 5.81 -7.09
CA GLN A 19 -15.37 5.76 -5.68
C GLN A 19 -15.56 7.20 -5.18
N GLU A 20 -16.80 7.56 -4.90
CA GLU A 20 -17.12 8.76 -4.13
C GLU A 20 -16.83 8.51 -2.66
N GLY A 21 -15.76 9.11 -2.13
CA GLY A 21 -15.43 9.02 -0.70
C GLY A 21 -13.96 8.75 -0.43
N CYS A 22 -13.65 8.51 0.85
CA CYS A 22 -12.31 8.12 1.28
C CYS A 22 -12.23 6.59 1.37
N PHE A 23 -11.51 5.98 0.44
CA PHE A 23 -11.39 4.53 0.38
C PHE A 23 -10.78 3.94 1.66
N PHE A 24 -9.93 4.67 2.39
CA PHE A 24 -9.40 4.22 3.67
C PHE A 24 -10.53 4.00 4.69
N CYS A 25 -11.42 4.98 4.83
CA CYS A 25 -12.57 4.90 5.73
C CYS A 25 -13.55 3.79 5.33
N GLU A 26 -13.80 3.62 4.03
CA GLU A 26 -14.67 2.56 3.52
C GLU A 26 -14.10 1.17 3.80
N ASN A 27 -12.81 0.96 3.54
CA ASN A 27 -12.15 -0.34 3.76
C ASN A 27 -12.10 -0.72 5.24
N LEU A 28 -12.11 0.25 6.15
CA LEU A 28 -12.15 -0.01 7.59
C LEU A 28 -13.44 -0.71 8.03
N ALA A 29 -14.56 -0.49 7.34
CA ALA A 29 -15.85 -1.11 7.64
C ALA A 29 -15.94 -2.57 7.15
N LEU A 30 -15.02 -3.00 6.29
CA LEU A 30 -14.99 -4.35 5.75
C LEU A 30 -14.20 -5.30 6.66
N PRO A 31 -14.58 -6.60 6.72
CA PRO A 31 -13.75 -7.62 7.32
C PRO A 31 -12.38 -7.70 6.65
N ASP A 32 -11.34 -7.91 7.45
CA ASP A 32 -9.98 -7.97 6.96
C ASP A 32 -9.77 -9.16 6.01
N GLY A 33 -9.45 -8.87 4.75
CA GLY A 33 -9.28 -9.89 3.71
C GLY A 33 -8.77 -9.32 2.38
N PRO A 34 -8.64 -10.15 1.34
CA PRO A 34 -8.14 -9.70 0.03
C PRO A 34 -8.96 -8.57 -0.61
N GLU A 35 -10.24 -8.46 -0.25
CA GLU A 35 -11.12 -7.40 -0.76
C GLU A 35 -10.77 -6.01 -0.22
N ASN A 36 -10.40 -5.91 1.07
CA ASN A 36 -10.08 -4.63 1.72
C ASN A 36 -8.59 -4.35 1.82
N LEU A 37 -7.74 -5.35 1.54
CA LEU A 37 -6.29 -5.26 1.47
C LEU A 37 -5.60 -4.83 2.78
N ILE A 38 -6.32 -4.84 3.92
CA ILE A 38 -5.76 -4.51 5.23
C ILE A 38 -4.90 -5.68 5.72
N LEU A 39 -3.62 -5.39 5.95
CA LEU A 39 -2.62 -6.35 6.44
C LEU A 39 -2.61 -6.44 7.96
N HIS A 40 -2.76 -5.29 8.63
CA HIS A 40 -2.67 -5.19 10.09
C HIS A 40 -3.49 -4.01 10.62
N ARG A 41 -4.08 -4.18 11.81
CA ARG A 41 -4.80 -3.15 12.55
C ARG A 41 -4.15 -2.96 13.92
N GLY A 42 -3.63 -1.77 14.16
CA GLY A 42 -3.16 -1.31 15.47
C GLY A 42 -4.26 -0.57 16.25
N GLU A 43 -3.87 0.20 17.25
CA GLU A 43 -4.74 0.94 18.17
C GLU A 43 -5.28 2.25 17.55
N HIS A 44 -4.43 3.00 16.87
CA HIS A 44 -4.70 4.30 16.26
C HIS A 44 -4.45 4.33 14.74
N ALA A 45 -3.77 3.32 14.20
CA ALA A 45 -3.43 3.21 12.80
C ALA A 45 -3.51 1.77 12.28
N PHE A 46 -3.48 1.62 10.96
CA PHE A 46 -3.53 0.34 10.28
C PHE A 46 -2.61 0.33 9.05
N VAL A 47 -2.29 -0.87 8.58
CA VAL A 47 -1.44 -1.10 7.41
C VAL A 47 -2.28 -1.74 6.31
N ILE A 48 -2.23 -1.16 5.12
CA ILE A 48 -3.03 -1.56 3.95
C ILE A 48 -2.15 -1.60 2.70
N LEU A 49 -2.38 -2.55 1.80
CA LEU A 49 -1.69 -2.55 0.49
C LEU A 49 -2.23 -1.47 -0.43
N ASN A 50 -1.34 -0.91 -1.25
CA ASN A 50 -1.76 -0.05 -2.33
C ASN A 50 -2.29 -0.90 -3.48
N ARG A 51 -3.55 -0.68 -3.87
CA ARG A 51 -4.19 -1.35 -5.02
C ARG A 51 -3.49 -1.05 -6.35
N TYR A 52 -2.81 0.09 -6.44
CA TYR A 52 -2.02 0.53 -7.59
C TYR A 52 -0.53 0.64 -7.19
N PRO A 53 0.16 -0.49 -6.98
CA PRO A 53 1.51 -0.49 -6.44
C PRO A 53 2.54 0.06 -7.44
N TYR A 54 3.52 0.81 -6.93
CA TYR A 54 4.69 1.22 -7.72
C TYR A 54 5.70 0.06 -7.85
N THR A 55 5.81 -0.75 -6.81
CA THR A 55 6.63 -1.96 -6.69
C THR A 55 5.87 -3.01 -5.86
N ASN A 56 6.23 -4.29 -5.99
CA ASN A 56 5.63 -5.35 -5.17
C ASN A 56 5.78 -5.05 -3.69
N GLY A 57 4.71 -5.28 -2.93
CA GLY A 57 4.67 -4.96 -1.50
C GLY A 57 4.51 -3.48 -1.16
N HIS A 58 4.25 -2.59 -2.13
CA HIS A 58 3.89 -1.21 -1.82
C HIS A 58 2.68 -1.17 -0.87
N MET A 59 2.92 -0.72 0.36
CA MET A 59 1.90 -0.58 1.40
C MET A 59 1.86 0.84 1.95
N MET A 60 0.79 1.13 2.66
CA MET A 60 0.54 2.41 3.30
C MET A 60 0.24 2.18 4.78
N VAL A 61 0.79 3.03 5.64
CA VAL A 61 0.43 3.14 7.05
C VAL A 61 -0.51 4.33 7.20
N VAL A 62 -1.69 4.10 7.74
CA VAL A 62 -2.82 5.04 7.68
C VAL A 62 -3.42 5.19 9.07
N PRO A 63 -3.61 6.42 9.59
CA PRO A 63 -4.30 6.64 10.84
C PRO A 63 -5.79 6.35 10.68
N TYR A 64 -6.48 5.92 11.74
CA TYR A 64 -7.95 5.86 11.73
C TYR A 64 -8.57 7.26 11.65
N ALA A 65 -7.89 8.27 12.22
CA ALA A 65 -8.30 9.66 12.13
C ALA A 65 -8.23 10.16 10.69
N HIS A 66 -9.36 10.62 10.16
CA HIS A 66 -9.45 11.23 8.84
C HIS A 66 -8.95 12.68 8.92
N GLN A 67 -7.65 12.87 8.69
CA GLN A 67 -7.02 14.19 8.69
C GLN A 67 -6.15 14.37 7.43
N PRO A 68 -6.13 15.57 6.82
CA PRO A 68 -5.39 15.80 5.57
C PRO A 68 -3.87 15.79 5.72
N SER A 69 -3.36 15.94 6.95
CA SER A 69 -1.94 16.14 7.20
C SER A 69 -1.48 15.64 8.55
N LEU A 70 -0.17 15.39 8.66
CA LEU A 70 0.46 14.83 9.87
C LEU A 70 0.42 15.80 11.06
N GLU A 71 0.52 17.10 10.84
CA GLU A 71 0.48 18.11 11.91
C GLU A 71 -0.90 18.24 12.59
N MET A 72 -1.93 17.62 12.02
CA MET A 72 -3.29 17.55 12.59
C MET A 72 -3.53 16.27 13.40
N LEU A 73 -2.51 15.40 13.52
CA LEU A 73 -2.60 14.15 14.28
C LEU A 73 -2.05 14.34 15.70
N ASP A 74 -2.67 13.64 16.65
CA ASP A 74 -2.20 13.63 18.04
C ASP A 74 -0.90 12.82 18.19
N GLY A 75 -0.14 13.13 19.25
CA GLY A 75 1.14 12.49 19.55
C GLY A 75 1.12 10.95 19.57
N PRO A 76 0.14 10.29 20.22
CA PRO A 76 0.02 8.83 20.21
C PRO A 76 -0.18 8.25 18.80
N VAL A 77 -0.98 8.92 17.97
CA VAL A 77 -1.23 8.50 16.58
C VAL A 77 0.06 8.59 15.76
N LEU A 78 0.78 9.71 15.89
CA LEU A 78 2.07 9.90 15.22
C LEU A 78 3.10 8.85 15.65
N ALA A 79 3.14 8.51 16.94
CA ALA A 79 4.05 7.50 17.47
C ALA A 79 3.76 6.12 16.87
N GLU A 80 2.49 5.70 16.82
CA GLU A 80 2.13 4.41 16.26
C GLU A 80 2.30 4.35 14.74
N LEU A 81 2.01 5.42 14.01
CA LEU A 81 2.32 5.49 12.58
C LEU A 81 3.80 5.17 12.30
N MET A 82 4.70 5.72 13.11
CA MET A 82 6.14 5.46 12.98
C MET A 82 6.53 4.04 13.40
N GLN A 83 5.89 3.47 14.44
CA GLN A 83 6.12 2.09 14.85
C GLN A 83 5.70 1.10 13.76
N LEU A 84 4.48 1.24 13.23
CA LEU A 84 3.97 0.42 12.14
C LEU A 84 4.79 0.58 10.86
N LEU A 85 5.33 1.77 10.58
CA LEU A 85 6.25 1.98 9.46
C LEU A 85 7.54 1.18 9.65
N VAL A 86 8.14 1.19 10.84
CA VAL A 86 9.34 0.40 11.14
C VAL A 86 9.08 -1.10 10.99
N GLU A 87 7.91 -1.55 11.44
CA GLU A 87 7.48 -2.94 11.29
C GLU A 87 7.25 -3.32 9.82
N ALA A 88 6.61 -2.45 9.04
CA ALA A 88 6.43 -2.62 7.60
C ALA A 88 7.76 -2.81 6.85
N LEU A 89 8.79 -2.02 7.20
CA LEU A 89 10.14 -2.19 6.65
C LEU A 89 10.72 -3.57 6.98
N SER A 90 10.52 -4.06 8.21
CA SER A 90 10.99 -5.38 8.64
C SER A 90 10.26 -6.52 7.89
N VAL A 91 8.94 -6.41 7.76
CA VAL A 91 8.10 -7.38 7.02
C VAL A 91 8.51 -7.43 5.55
N LEU A 92 8.73 -6.28 4.90
CA LEU A 92 9.15 -6.24 3.50
C LEU A 92 10.54 -6.80 3.27
N ARG A 93 11.48 -6.58 4.20
CA ARG A 93 12.81 -7.24 4.18
C ARG A 93 12.66 -8.75 4.21
N GLN A 94 11.83 -9.26 5.10
CA GLN A 94 11.60 -10.70 5.26
C GLN A 94 10.89 -11.31 4.04
N ALA A 95 9.89 -10.62 3.50
CA ALA A 95 9.09 -11.11 2.38
C ALA A 95 9.85 -11.15 1.04
N TYR A 96 10.65 -10.11 0.76
CA TYR A 96 11.21 -9.89 -0.57
C TYR A 96 12.73 -9.70 -0.61
N GLY A 97 13.42 -9.73 0.53
CA GLY A 97 14.86 -9.45 0.58
C GLY A 97 15.21 -8.02 0.18
N ALA A 98 14.25 -7.08 0.26
CA ALA A 98 14.46 -5.69 -0.12
C ALA A 98 15.46 -5.01 0.82
N ALA A 99 16.56 -4.47 0.28
CA ALA A 99 17.58 -3.77 1.07
C ALA A 99 17.37 -2.24 1.12
N SER A 100 16.52 -1.70 0.27
CA SER A 100 16.33 -0.25 0.09
C SER A 100 14.85 0.10 0.03
N PHE A 101 14.50 1.30 0.49
CA PHE A 101 13.11 1.72 0.64
C PHE A 101 12.94 3.20 0.31
N ASN A 102 11.79 3.55 -0.25
CA ASN A 102 11.27 4.91 -0.16
C ASN A 102 10.14 4.93 0.87
N VAL A 103 10.18 5.93 1.75
CA VAL A 103 9.11 6.20 2.71
C VAL A 103 8.74 7.67 2.64
N GLY A 104 7.45 7.99 2.74
CA GLY A 104 7.01 9.38 2.72
C GLY A 104 5.50 9.56 2.59
N ALA A 105 5.05 10.80 2.72
CA ALA A 105 3.67 11.20 2.52
C ALA A 105 3.61 12.35 1.50
N ASN A 106 2.56 12.35 0.70
CA ASN A 106 2.20 13.49 -0.13
C ASN A 106 1.07 14.23 0.59
N ILE A 107 1.30 15.50 0.95
CA ILE A 107 0.32 16.34 1.66
C ILE A 107 -0.18 17.41 0.70
N GLY A 108 -1.48 17.42 0.46
CA GLY A 108 -2.14 18.35 -0.48
C GLY A 108 -2.07 17.91 -1.95
N LYS A 109 -3.02 18.41 -2.74
CA LYS A 109 -3.20 18.03 -4.15
C LYS A 109 -1.96 18.26 -5.02
N ALA A 110 -1.26 19.38 -4.83
CA ALA A 110 -0.08 19.74 -5.61
C ALA A 110 1.12 18.81 -5.34
N ALA A 111 1.18 18.16 -4.18
CA ALA A 111 2.20 17.16 -3.86
C ALA A 111 1.89 15.79 -4.49
N GLY A 112 0.76 15.64 -5.20
CA GLY A 112 0.34 14.37 -5.80
C GLY A 112 -0.30 13.42 -4.79
N ALA A 113 -0.98 13.93 -3.77
CA ALA A 113 -1.77 13.11 -2.85
C ALA A 113 -2.93 12.44 -3.62
N GLY A 114 -2.96 11.09 -3.61
CA GLY A 114 -4.04 10.32 -4.24
C GLY A 114 -5.35 10.40 -3.47
N VAL A 115 -5.28 10.58 -2.15
CA VAL A 115 -6.39 10.92 -1.26
C VAL A 115 -6.00 12.17 -0.51
N VAL A 116 -6.58 13.30 -0.89
CA VAL A 116 -6.12 14.62 -0.42
C VAL A 116 -6.44 14.85 1.06
N ASP A 117 -7.56 14.31 1.54
CA ASP A 117 -8.11 14.63 2.87
C ASP A 117 -7.74 13.61 3.96
N HIS A 118 -6.98 12.56 3.61
CA HIS A 118 -6.57 11.51 4.55
C HIS A 118 -5.10 11.14 4.35
N VAL A 119 -4.25 11.64 5.25
CA VAL A 119 -2.81 11.44 5.22
C VAL A 119 -2.43 9.97 5.42
N HIS A 120 -1.41 9.53 4.68
CA HIS A 120 -0.91 8.16 4.74
C HIS A 120 0.58 8.12 4.42
N LEU A 121 1.32 7.25 5.11
CA LEU A 121 2.74 7.04 4.88
C LEU A 121 2.92 5.89 3.90
N HIS A 122 3.46 6.17 2.72
CA HIS A 122 3.86 5.15 1.77
C HIS A 122 5.13 4.44 2.23
N VAL A 123 5.18 3.12 2.04
CA VAL A 123 6.37 2.29 2.24
C VAL A 123 6.59 1.44 0.98
N LEU A 124 7.64 1.77 0.23
CA LEU A 124 7.95 1.13 -1.05
C LEU A 124 9.30 0.42 -0.95
N PRO A 125 9.36 -0.91 -1.12
CA PRO A 125 10.64 -1.59 -1.30
C PRO A 125 11.21 -1.26 -2.70
N ARG A 126 12.53 -1.13 -2.79
CA ARG A 126 13.28 -0.73 -3.99
C ARG A 126 14.43 -1.69 -4.27
N TRP A 127 14.75 -1.85 -5.55
CA TRP A 127 15.89 -2.63 -6.02
C TRP A 127 16.68 -1.89 -7.10
N PRO A 128 17.99 -2.16 -7.22
CA PRO A 128 18.76 -1.70 -8.38
C PRO A 128 18.09 -2.17 -9.68
N GLY A 129 17.73 -1.22 -10.55
CA GLY A 129 17.11 -1.52 -11.85
C GLY A 129 15.63 -1.92 -11.78
N ASP A 130 14.93 -1.68 -10.67
CA ASP A 130 13.48 -1.96 -10.56
C ASP A 130 12.62 -1.12 -11.51
N THR A 131 13.17 -0.04 -12.04
CA THR A 131 12.59 0.76 -13.10
C THR A 131 13.33 0.46 -14.40
N ASN A 132 12.58 0.00 -15.41
CA ASN A 132 13.11 -0.34 -16.72
C ASN A 132 12.52 0.58 -17.81
N PHE A 133 12.94 0.38 -19.05
CA PHE A 133 12.54 1.22 -20.19
C PHE A 133 11.02 1.33 -20.36
N MET A 134 10.23 0.30 -20.00
CA MET A 134 8.77 0.34 -20.13
C MET A 134 8.15 1.50 -19.34
N ALA A 135 8.67 1.79 -18.14
CA ALA A 135 8.15 2.87 -17.31
C ALA A 135 8.44 4.25 -17.93
N THR A 136 9.55 4.39 -18.64
CA THR A 136 10.00 5.68 -19.20
C THR A 136 9.47 5.90 -20.62
N THR A 137 9.45 4.88 -21.47
CA THR A 137 9.11 5.02 -22.89
C THR A 137 7.66 4.69 -23.20
N ALA A 138 7.01 3.89 -22.35
CA ALA A 138 5.63 3.44 -22.55
C ALA A 138 4.71 3.81 -21.40
N GLU A 139 5.22 4.49 -20.35
CA GLU A 139 4.44 4.86 -19.16
C GLU A 139 3.77 3.64 -18.49
N VAL A 140 4.39 2.46 -18.60
CA VAL A 140 3.87 1.19 -18.08
C VAL A 140 4.80 0.62 -17.02
N ARG A 141 4.25 0.29 -15.85
CA ARG A 141 4.95 -0.49 -14.82
C ARG A 141 4.65 -1.97 -14.95
N VAL A 142 5.69 -2.79 -14.83
CA VAL A 142 5.58 -4.25 -14.81
C VAL A 142 5.71 -4.72 -13.37
N ILE A 143 4.60 -5.22 -12.81
CA ILE A 143 4.55 -5.75 -11.44
C ILE A 143 4.46 -7.29 -11.53
N PRO A 144 5.50 -8.04 -11.14
CA PRO A 144 5.60 -9.49 -11.37
C PRO A 144 4.75 -10.40 -10.46
N GLU A 145 4.23 -9.91 -9.34
CA GLU A 145 3.41 -10.68 -8.39
C GLU A 145 1.99 -10.11 -8.40
N ASP A 146 0.98 -10.98 -8.35
CA ASP A 146 -0.42 -10.57 -8.25
C ASP A 146 -0.69 -9.94 -6.87
N LEU A 147 -1.65 -9.00 -6.81
CA LEU A 147 -1.97 -8.28 -5.58
C LEU A 147 -2.50 -9.22 -4.49
N LYS A 148 -3.25 -10.27 -4.86
CA LYS A 148 -3.75 -11.27 -3.91
C LYS A 148 -2.60 -12.09 -3.33
N ASP A 149 -1.66 -12.51 -4.17
CA ASP A 149 -0.47 -13.26 -3.73
C ASP A 149 0.40 -12.39 -2.81
N THR A 150 0.61 -11.12 -3.17
CA THR A 150 1.28 -10.12 -2.32
C THR A 150 0.57 -9.98 -0.97
N PHE A 151 -0.77 -9.89 -0.96
CA PHE A 151 -1.56 -9.79 0.26
C PHE A 151 -1.41 -10.99 1.17
N GLU A 152 -1.60 -12.20 0.64
CA GLU A 152 -1.50 -13.44 1.43
C GLU A 152 -0.09 -13.61 2.02
N ARG A 153 0.95 -13.37 1.22
CA ARG A 153 2.35 -13.42 1.65
C ARG A 153 2.61 -12.48 2.82
N LEU A 154 2.23 -11.21 2.68
CA LEU A 154 2.55 -10.19 3.68
C LEU A 154 1.70 -10.33 4.94
N ARG A 155 0.45 -10.76 4.80
CA ARG A 155 -0.44 -10.95 5.94
C ARG A 155 -0.02 -12.12 6.83
N ALA A 156 0.55 -13.17 6.26
CA ALA A 156 1.12 -14.28 7.04
C ALA A 156 2.21 -13.77 8.00
N LEU A 157 3.14 -12.96 7.50
CA LEU A 157 4.24 -12.39 8.30
C LEU A 157 3.77 -11.43 9.40
N TRP A 158 2.71 -10.67 9.15
CA TRP A 158 2.09 -9.82 10.17
C TRP A 158 1.38 -10.63 11.26
N THR A 159 0.85 -11.80 10.92
CA THR A 159 0.17 -12.69 11.88
C THR A 159 1.17 -13.43 12.76
N GLU A 160 2.28 -13.90 12.19
CA GLU A 160 3.37 -14.58 12.92
C GLU A 160 3.98 -13.69 14.01
N ARG A 161 4.10 -12.38 13.76
CA ARG A 161 4.64 -11.41 14.73
C ARG A 161 3.76 -11.17 15.96
N ARG A 162 2.48 -11.60 15.92
CA ARG A 162 1.54 -11.46 17.04
C ARG A 162 1.61 -12.62 18.03
N GLN A 163 2.36 -13.68 17.72
CA GLN A 163 2.61 -14.83 18.60
C GLN A 163 3.92 -14.63 19.37
#